data_AF-A0A427UDI9-F1
#
_entry.id   AF-A0A427UDI9-F1
#
_cell.length_a   1.000
_cell.length_b   1.000
_cell.length_c   1.000
_cell.angle_alpha   90.00
_cell.angle_beta   90.00
_cell.angle_gamma   90.00
#
_symmetry.space_group_name_H-M   'P 1'
#
loop_
_entity.id
_entity.type
_entity.pdbx_description
1 polymer ?
#
loop_
_entity_poly.entity_id
_entity_poly.type
_entity_poly.pdbx_seq_one_letter_code
_entity_poly.pdbx_strand_id
1 'polypeptide(L)' 'DASRKFNISKYEMREPVELNVNFEVEDGKLTLNLKMTFVKRNHPVAKTVSVTGNNEMNLSPGSTTLALA' A
#
# COMPACT_ATOMS: atom_id res chain seq x y z
N ASP A 1 4.74 7.02 11.43
CA ASP A 1 5.16 5.68 11.87
C ASP A 1 4.22 4.66 11.22
N ALA A 2 4.72 3.81 10.34
CA ALA A 2 3.90 2.84 9.59
C ALA A 2 3.22 1.84 10.54
N SER A 3 3.91 1.38 11.59
CA SER A 3 3.38 0.41 12.57
C SER A 3 2.03 0.83 13.16
N ARG A 4 1.91 2.11 13.53
CA ARG A 4 0.65 2.69 14.03
C ARG A 4 -0.42 2.77 12.95
N LYS A 5 -0.06 3.17 11.74
CA LYS A 5 -1.01 3.35 10.63
C LYS A 5 -1.64 2.03 10.17
N PHE A 6 -0.90 0.93 10.28
CA PHE A 6 -1.39 -0.40 9.95
C PHE A 6 -1.90 -1.20 11.17
N ASN A 7 -1.79 -0.63 12.38
CA ASN A 7 -2.06 -1.32 13.65
C ASN A 7 -1.31 -2.66 13.77
N ILE A 8 -0.01 -2.64 13.43
CA ILE A 8 0.90 -3.78 13.47
C ILE A 8 2.06 -3.44 14.40
N SER A 9 2.53 -4.39 15.20
CA SER A 9 3.70 -4.14 16.04
C SER A 9 4.96 -3.95 15.18
N LYS A 10 5.91 -3.15 15.65
CA LYS A 10 7.20 -2.95 14.95
C LYS A 10 7.98 -4.26 14.76
N TYR A 11 7.75 -5.24 15.63
CA TYR A 11 8.36 -6.57 15.55
C TYR A 11 7.81 -7.36 14.35
N GLU A 12 6.49 -7.35 14.15
CA GLU A 12 5.83 -7.99 13.00
C GLU A 12 6.16 -7.29 11.67
N MET A 13 6.58 -6.01 11.71
CA MET A 13 7.05 -5.26 10.52
C MET A 13 8.52 -5.50 10.15
N ARG A 14 9.31 -6.24 10.95
CA ARG A 14 10.71 -6.52 10.61
C ARG A 14 10.87 -7.51 9.46
N GLU A 15 9.86 -8.35 9.23
CA GLU A 15 9.84 -9.35 8.17
C GLU A 15 8.58 -9.16 7.30
N PRO A 16 8.48 -8.04 6.56
CA PRO A 16 7.44 -7.91 5.56
C PRO A 16 7.74 -8.93 4.45
N VAL A 17 6.75 -9.78 4.16
CA VAL A 17 6.86 -10.84 3.14
C VAL A 17 6.67 -10.26 1.74
N GLU A 18 5.84 -9.23 1.63
CA GLU A 18 5.46 -8.68 0.35
C GLU A 18 4.93 -7.26 0.51
N LEU A 19 5.30 -6.37 -0.41
CA LEU A 19 4.74 -5.03 -0.52
C LEU A 19 4.27 -4.81 -1.96
N ASN A 20 2.97 -4.59 -2.12
CA ASN A 20 2.37 -4.21 -3.39
C ASN A 20 1.86 -2.77 -3.29
N VAL A 21 2.38 -1.92 -4.14
CA VAL A 21 1.95 -0.53 -4.31
C VAL A 21 1.27 -0.44 -5.67
N ASN A 22 0.00 -0.08 -5.69
CA ASN A 22 -0.72 0.21 -6.92
C ASN A 22 -1.09 1.69 -6.93
N PHE A 23 -0.84 2.34 -8.04
CA PHE A 23 -1.08 3.76 -8.26
C PHE A 23 -1.99 3.91 -9.47
N GLU A 24 -3.13 4.56 -9.28
CA GLU A 24 -4.17 4.72 -10.29
C GLU A 24 -4.51 6.20 -10.45
N VAL A 25 -4.56 6.65 -11.69
CA VAL A 25 -5.06 7.97 -12.09
C VAL A 25 -6.35 7.75 -12.86
N GLU A 26 -7.47 8.24 -12.33
CA GLU A 26 -8.79 8.12 -12.96
C GLU A 26 -9.63 9.37 -12.65
N ASP A 27 -10.32 9.92 -13.66
CA ASP A 27 -11.26 11.04 -13.52
C ASP A 27 -10.72 12.25 -12.71
N GLY A 28 -9.47 12.62 -12.95
CA GLY A 28 -8.82 13.73 -12.24
C GLY A 28 -8.53 13.43 -10.76
N LYS A 29 -8.59 12.16 -10.35
CA LYS A 29 -8.21 11.68 -9.02
C LYS A 29 -7.00 10.76 -9.10
N LEU A 30 -6.27 10.76 -7.99
CA LEU A 30 -5.11 9.93 -7.74
C LEU A 30 -5.41 8.99 -6.59
N THR A 31 -5.38 7.69 -6.85
CA THR A 31 -5.57 6.66 -5.84
C THR A 31 -4.27 5.87 -5.66
N LEU A 32 -3.76 5.88 -4.43
CA LEU A 32 -2.63 5.06 -4.01
C LEU A 32 -3.12 3.93 -3.12
N ASN A 33 -3.00 2.71 -3.60
CA ASN A 33 -3.35 1.48 -2.90
C ASN A 33 -2.07 0.78 -2.44
N LEU A 34 -1.89 0.66 -1.13
CA LEU A 34 -0.73 0.02 -0.51
C LEU A 34 -1.17 -1.25 0.21
N LYS A 35 -0.78 -2.41 -0.30
CA LYS A 35 -1.02 -3.72 0.31
C LYS A 35 0.30 -4.30 0.81
N MET A 36 0.37 -4.54 2.11
CA MET A 36 1.54 -5.12 2.78
C MET A 36 1.16 -6.45 3.42
N THR A 37 1.95 -7.48 3.17
CA THR A 37 1.79 -8.82 3.75
C THR A 37 2.90 -9.06 4.78
N PHE A 38 2.55 -9.52 5.97
CA PHE A 38 3.48 -9.85 7.06
C PHE A 38 3.11 -11.18 7.70
N VAL A 39 4.05 -11.83 8.38
CA VAL A 39 3.78 -13.06 9.13
C VAL A 39 3.45 -12.73 10.58
N LYS A 40 2.27 -13.15 11.04
CA LYS A 40 1.86 -13.09 12.44
C LYS A 40 1.58 -14.49 12.94
N ARG A 41 2.36 -14.97 13.92
CA ARG A 41 2.23 -16.32 14.50
C ARG A 41 2.19 -17.42 13.41
N ASN A 42 3.14 -17.37 12.47
CA ASN A 42 3.23 -18.28 11.32
C ASN A 42 2.07 -18.21 10.31
N HIS A 43 1.20 -17.20 10.40
CA HIS A 43 0.15 -16.98 9.42
C HIS A 43 0.39 -15.68 8.64
N PRO A 44 0.29 -15.70 7.30
CA PRO A 44 0.37 -14.48 6.50
C PRO A 44 -0.88 -13.63 6.74
N VAL A 45 -0.66 -12.35 7.05
CA VAL A 45 -1.70 -11.35 7.24
C VAL A 45 -1.43 -10.22 6.27
N ALA A 46 -2.40 -9.95 5.39
CA ALA A 46 -2.35 -8.80 4.49
C ALA A 46 -3.09 -7.61 5.12
N LYS A 47 -2.51 -6.42 5.02
CA LYS A 47 -3.15 -5.15 5.35
C LYS A 47 -3.09 -4.23 4.15
N THR A 48 -4.23 -3.65 3.81
CA THR A 48 -4.36 -2.70 2.70
C THR A 48 -4.71 -1.33 3.25
N VAL A 49 -4.06 -0.30 2.73
CA VAL A 49 -4.41 1.10 2.95
C VAL A 49 -4.59 1.75 1.59
N SER A 50 -5.70 2.46 1.41
CA SER A 50 -5.96 3.25 0.22
C SER A 50 -6.02 4.72 0.58
N VAL A 51 -5.42 5.56 -0.27
CA VAL A 51 -5.49 7.01 -0.16
C VAL A 51 -5.89 7.55 -1.52
N THR A 52 -6.97 8.33 -1.55
CA THR A 52 -7.40 9.04 -2.76
C THR A 52 -7.23 10.53 -2.55
N GLY A 53 -6.68 11.21 -3.55
CA GLY A 53 -6.53 12.65 -3.61
C GLY A 53 -6.88 13.20 -4.99
N ASN A 54 -6.83 14.52 -5.13
CA ASN A 54 -7.00 15.17 -6.42
C ASN A 54 -5.72 15.03 -7.27
N ASN A 55 -5.88 14.87 -8.56
CA ASN A 55 -4.79 14.88 -9.53
C ASN A 55 -4.42 16.32 -9.91
N GLU A 56 -3.84 17.06 -8.97
CA GLU A 56 -3.46 18.47 -9.20
C GLU A 56 -2.40 18.63 -10.29
N MET A 57 -1.63 17.57 -10.56
CA MET A 57 -0.59 17.56 -11.59
C MET A 57 -1.15 17.24 -12.99
N ASN A 58 -2.46 17.04 -13.15
CA ASN A 58 -3.11 16.67 -14.42
C ASN A 58 -2.42 15.49 -15.13
N LEU A 59 -1.97 14.50 -14.35
CA LEU A 59 -1.40 13.27 -14.90
C LEU A 59 -2.43 12.59 -15.81
N SER A 60 -1.98 12.00 -16.91
CA SER A 60 -2.86 11.23 -17.78
C SER A 60 -3.42 10.02 -17.01
N PRO A 61 -4.65 9.57 -17.33
CA PRO A 61 -5.18 8.33 -16.78
C PRO A 61 -4.23 7.16 -17.01
N GLY A 62 -4.13 6.28 -16.02
CA GLY A 62 -3.23 5.15 -16.09
C GLY A 62 -3.03 4.49 -14.72
N SER A 63 -2.55 3.25 -14.75
CA SER A 63 -2.24 2.48 -13.55
C SER A 63 -0.82 1.95 -13.60
N THR A 64 -0.13 1.95 -12.46
CA THR A 64 1.16 1.27 -12.32
C THR A 64 1.23 0.52 -11.01
N THR A 65 1.91 -0.63 -11.03
CA THR A 65 2.10 -1.47 -9.84
C THR A 65 3.59 -1.66 -9.59
N LEU A 66 4.00 -1.45 -8.34
CA LEU A 66 5.31 -1.78 -7.82
C LEU A 66 5.15 -2.90 -6.79
N ALA A 67 5.69 -4.07 -7.10
CA ALA A 67 5.76 -5.20 -6.18
C ALA A 67 7.20 -5.37 -5.68
N LEU A 68 7.36 -5.48 -4.36
CA LEU A 68 8.63 -5.79 -3.70
C LEU A 68 8.43 -7.10 -2.92
N ALA A 69 9.26 -8.10 -3.25
CA ALA A 69 9.29 -9.42 -2.65
C ALA A 69 10.65 -9.65 -1.96
#